data_AF-A0AAN5Z1E3-F1
#
_entry.id   AF-A0AAN5Z1E3-F1
#
_cell.length_a   1.000
_cell.length_b   1.000
_cell.length_c   1.000
_cell.angle_alpha   90.00
_cell.angle_beta   90.00
_cell.angle_gamma   90.00
#
_symmetry.space_group_name_H-M   'P 1'
#
loop_
_entity.id
_entity.type
_entity.pdbx_description
1 polymer ?
#
loop_
_entity_poly.entity_id
_entity_poly.type
_entity_poly.pdbx_seq_one_letter_code
_entity_poly.pdbx_strand_id
1 'polypeptide(L)'
;MSPLITDKPLLGPLLGLNTWTFAMEALLYIRRTPALSKYNVSFDPAIVKKEKAEKLPPYVQWPADNFNNLLEQPTQFYAVLLGLTFLGVKDKITVRMAWGYVGLRFLHSMIHVTTNNVLLRFPAFAASSVVLLGLTAKAAWELLF
;
A
#
# COMPACT_ATOMS: atom_id res chain seq x y z
N MET A 1 -20.73 -10.71 -12.47
CA MET A 1 -19.84 -9.60 -12.07
C MET A 1 -20.72 -8.37 -11.90
N SER A 2 -20.53 -7.54 -10.86
CA SER A 2 -21.39 -6.38 -10.61
C SER A 2 -21.37 -5.41 -11.81
N PRO A 3 -22.51 -4.82 -12.23
CA PRO A 3 -22.55 -3.82 -13.31
C PRO A 3 -21.54 -2.69 -13.11
N LEU A 4 -21.33 -2.28 -11.85
CA LEU A 4 -20.36 -1.24 -11.48
C LEU A 4 -18.91 -1.62 -11.81
N ILE A 5 -18.53 -2.89 -11.73
CA ILE A 5 -17.18 -3.35 -12.08
C ILE A 5 -16.99 -3.34 -13.60
N THR A 6 -18.06 -3.59 -14.35
CA THR A 6 -18.03 -3.51 -15.82
C THR A 6 -17.96 -2.06 -16.29
N ASP A 7 -18.73 -1.17 -15.67
CA ASP A 7 -18.82 0.24 -16.10
C ASP A 7 -17.68 1.12 -15.55
N LYS A 8 -17.18 0.81 -14.35
CA LYS A 8 -16.10 1.54 -13.66
C LYS A 8 -15.00 0.57 -13.21
N PRO A 9 -14.27 -0.02 -14.17
CA PRO A 9 -13.34 -1.13 -13.88
C PRO A 9 -12.16 -0.74 -12.97
N LEU A 10 -11.85 0.55 -12.86
CA LEU A 10 -10.80 1.06 -11.97
C LEU A 10 -11.18 1.05 -10.48
N LEU A 11 -12.46 0.91 -10.13
CA LEU A 11 -12.88 0.74 -8.73
C LEU A 11 -12.41 -0.59 -8.14
N GLY A 12 -12.22 -1.62 -8.98
CA GLY A 12 -11.68 -2.92 -8.54
C GLY A 12 -10.27 -2.80 -7.94
N PRO A 13 -9.27 -2.32 -8.70
CA PRO A 13 -7.92 -2.06 -8.18
C PRO A 13 -7.90 -1.12 -6.96
N LEU A 14 -8.75 -0.09 -6.95
CA LEU A 14 -8.89 0.84 -5.83
C LEU A 14 -9.27 0.10 -4.55
N LEU A 15 -10.35 -0.68 -4.59
CA LEU A 15 -10.80 -1.47 -3.44
C LEU A 15 -9.82 -2.58 -3.08
N GLY A 16 -9.17 -3.19 -4.09
CA GLY A 16 -8.16 -4.22 -3.88
C GLY A 16 -6.99 -3.73 -3.04
N LEU A 17 -6.45 -2.55 -3.36
CA LEU A 17 -5.36 -1.98 -2.57
C LEU A 17 -5.80 -1.55 -1.17
N ASN A 18 -6.99 -0.97 -1.04
CA ASN A 18 -7.49 -0.55 0.27
C ASN A 18 -7.74 -1.75 1.20
N THR A 19 -8.28 -2.84 0.64
CA THR A 19 -8.43 -4.11 1.35
C THR A 19 -7.07 -4.65 1.80
N TRP A 20 -6.05 -4.53 0.95
CA TRP A 20 -4.69 -4.93 1.30
C TRP A 20 -4.08 -4.07 2.42
N THR A 21 -4.34 -2.76 2.43
CA THR A 21 -3.94 -1.87 3.53
C THR A 21 -4.54 -2.32 4.86
N PHE A 22 -5.84 -2.66 4.90
CA PHE A 22 -6.46 -3.22 6.11
C PHE A 22 -5.88 -4.58 6.50
N ALA A 23 -5.52 -5.43 5.54
CA ALA A 23 -4.85 -6.71 5.85
C ALA A 23 -3.49 -6.49 6.53
N MET A 24 -2.71 -5.50 6.08
CA MET A 24 -1.44 -5.13 6.72
C MET A 24 -1.65 -4.47 8.09
N GLU A 25 -2.71 -3.68 8.26
CA GLU A 25 -3.10 -3.14 9.56
C GLU A 25 -3.47 -4.24 10.57
N ALA A 26 -4.27 -5.21 10.14
CA ALA A 26 -4.61 -6.36 10.96
C ALA A 26 -3.35 -7.15 11.37
N LEU A 27 -2.41 -7.37 10.44
CA LEU A 27 -1.14 -8.03 10.73
C LEU A 27 -0.30 -7.25 11.74
N LEU A 28 -0.28 -5.92 11.63
CA LEU A 28 0.33 -5.02 12.61
C LEU A 28 -0.25 -5.27 14.00
N TYR A 29 -1.57 -5.30 14.16
CA TYR A 29 -2.19 -5.50 15.47
C TYR A 29 -1.91 -6.90 16.02
N ILE A 30 -2.02 -7.93 15.18
CA ILE A 30 -1.77 -9.33 15.55
C ILE A 30 -0.34 -9.51 16.07
N ARG A 31 0.67 -8.90 15.44
CA ARG A 31 2.07 -9.06 15.88
C ARG A 31 2.46 -8.11 17.02
N ARG A 32 2.03 -6.85 16.95
CA ARG A 32 2.56 -5.77 17.81
C ARG A 32 1.86 -5.69 19.16
N THR A 33 0.53 -5.77 19.20
CA THR A 33 -0.24 -5.62 20.45
C THR A 33 0.18 -6.62 21.54
N PRO A 34 0.26 -7.95 21.28
CA PRO A 34 0.73 -8.88 22.31
C PRO A 34 2.21 -8.68 22.67
N ALA A 35 3.04 -8.27 21.72
CA ALA A 35 4.46 -8.04 21.96
C ALA A 35 4.71 -6.83 22.88
N LEU A 36 3.96 -5.74 22.74
CA LEU A 36 4.09 -4.56 23.62
C LEU A 36 3.91 -4.94 25.10
N SER A 37 2.94 -5.80 25.40
CA SER A 37 2.74 -6.33 26.76
C SER A 37 3.84 -7.33 27.14
N LYS A 38 4.15 -8.31 26.28
CA LYS A 38 5.17 -9.34 26.55
C LYS A 38 6.54 -8.76 26.90
N TYR A 39 6.93 -7.66 26.23
CA TYR A 39 8.23 -7.03 26.42
C TYR A 39 8.18 -5.81 27.37
N ASN A 40 7.06 -5.59 28.08
CA ASN A 40 6.88 -4.47 29.02
C ASN A 40 7.33 -3.13 28.43
N VAL A 41 6.79 -2.79 27.25
CA VAL A 41 7.04 -1.52 26.58
C VAL A 41 6.17 -0.44 27.21
N SER A 42 6.79 0.65 27.66
CA SER A 42 6.14 1.84 28.19
C SER A 42 5.34 2.57 27.11
N PHE A 43 4.22 3.17 27.51
CA PHE A 43 3.40 4.04 26.66
C PHE A 43 3.68 5.54 26.86
N ASP A 44 4.69 5.88 27.66
CA ASP A 44 5.15 7.26 27.81
C ASP A 44 5.67 7.78 26.44
N PRO A 45 5.09 8.86 25.89
CA PRO A 45 5.50 9.45 24.62
C PRO A 45 6.99 9.80 24.53
N ALA A 46 7.64 10.12 25.65
CA ALA A 46 9.06 10.50 25.68
C ALA A 46 10.00 9.32 25.40
N ILE A 47 9.60 8.08 25.74
CA ILE A 47 10.50 6.91 25.70
C ILE A 47 9.99 5.74 24.83
N VAL A 48 8.68 5.69 24.53
CA VAL A 48 8.05 4.57 23.81
C VAL A 48 8.73 4.23 22.48
N LYS A 49 9.20 5.23 21.72
CA LYS A 49 9.90 5.00 20.44
C LYS A 49 11.22 4.27 20.64
N LYS A 50 12.01 4.69 21.63
CA LYS A 50 13.29 4.08 21.97
C LYS A 50 13.07 2.66 22.48
N GLU A 51 12.14 2.47 23.42
CA GLU A 51 11.87 1.15 23.98
C GLU A 51 11.36 0.15 22.93
N LYS A 52 10.53 0.59 21.98
CA LYS A 52 10.10 -0.26 20.86
C LYS A 52 11.29 -0.75 20.02
N ALA A 53 12.30 0.09 19.81
CA ALA A 53 13.49 -0.27 19.04
C ALA A 53 14.44 -1.21 19.80
N GLU A 54 14.54 -1.04 21.11
CA GLU A 54 15.46 -1.82 21.96
C GLU A 54 14.85 -3.16 22.41
N LYS A 55 13.56 -3.19 22.73
CA LYS A 55 12.92 -4.35 23.38
C LYS A 55 12.21 -5.29 22.40
N LEU A 56 11.75 -4.80 21.24
CA LEU A 56 10.92 -5.61 20.34
C LEU A 56 11.77 -6.26 19.23
N PRO A 57 11.52 -7.54 18.91
CA PRO A 57 12.09 -8.16 17.73
C PRO A 57 11.75 -7.37 16.45
N PRO A 58 12.67 -7.23 15.49
CA PRO A 58 12.44 -6.41 14.29
C PRO A 58 11.16 -6.78 13.52
N TYR A 59 10.86 -8.08 13.37
CA TYR A 59 9.69 -8.55 12.61
C TYR A 59 8.33 -8.11 13.16
N VAL A 60 8.30 -7.66 14.42
CA VAL A 60 7.12 -7.10 15.08
C VAL A 60 6.83 -5.68 14.57
N GLN A 61 7.86 -4.91 14.22
CA GLN A 61 7.73 -3.55 13.70
C GLN A 61 7.44 -3.49 12.21
N TRP A 62 7.95 -4.46 11.42
CA TRP A 62 7.86 -4.39 9.96
C TRP A 62 6.44 -4.19 9.39
N PRO A 63 5.36 -4.81 9.92
CA PRO A 63 4.00 -4.51 9.45
C PRO A 63 3.57 -3.08 9.73
N ALA A 64 4.04 -2.46 10.82
CA ALA A 64 3.76 -1.05 11.10
C ALA A 64 4.47 -0.13 10.12
N ASP A 65 5.74 -0.39 9.83
CA ASP A 65 6.50 0.37 8.84
C ASP A 65 5.90 0.19 7.43
N ASN A 66 5.46 -1.02 7.09
CA ASN A 66 4.78 -1.29 5.83
C ASN A 66 3.40 -0.62 5.73
N PHE A 67 2.60 -0.67 6.79
CA PHE A 67 1.30 0.02 6.84
C PHE A 67 1.46 1.53 6.62
N ASN A 68 2.43 2.16 7.28
CA ASN A 68 2.76 3.57 7.03
C ASN A 68 3.15 3.81 5.57
N ASN A 69 4.00 2.96 4.98
CA ASN A 69 4.36 3.09 3.57
C ASN A 69 3.17 2.90 2.62
N LEU A 70 2.18 2.08 2.98
CA LEU A 70 0.93 1.94 2.25
C LEU A 70 0.01 3.16 2.34
N LEU A 71 0.24 4.08 3.29
CA LEU A 71 -0.50 5.34 3.42
C LEU A 71 0.23 6.55 2.82
N GLU A 72 1.51 6.40 2.45
CA GLU A 72 2.29 7.47 1.81
C GLU A 72 1.96 7.59 0.30
N GLN A 73 2.63 6.78 -0.54
CA GLN A 73 2.46 6.88 -2.00
C GLN A 73 1.10 6.38 -2.48
N PRO A 74 0.53 5.28 -1.96
CA PRO A 74 -0.78 4.81 -2.44
C PRO A 74 -1.94 5.78 -2.25
N THR A 75 -1.81 6.77 -1.37
CA THR A 75 -2.79 7.85 -1.26
C THR A 75 -2.93 8.63 -2.58
N GLN A 76 -1.83 8.80 -3.31
CA GLN A 76 -1.85 9.38 -4.65
C GLN A 76 -2.55 8.45 -5.66
N PHE A 77 -2.31 7.13 -5.58
CA PHE A 77 -2.96 6.14 -6.44
C PHE A 77 -4.49 6.19 -6.31
N TYR A 78 -5.02 6.30 -5.09
CA TYR A 78 -6.46 6.44 -4.89
C TYR A 78 -7.03 7.68 -5.57
N ALA A 79 -6.37 8.83 -5.43
CA ALA A 79 -6.79 10.08 -6.06
C ALA A 79 -6.78 9.96 -7.61
N VAL A 80 -5.70 9.41 -8.17
CA VAL A 80 -5.55 9.24 -9.63
C VAL A 80 -6.61 8.28 -10.19
N LEU A 81 -6.86 7.14 -9.53
CA LEU A 81 -7.86 6.18 -9.99
C LEU A 81 -9.28 6.73 -9.91
N LEU A 82 -9.61 7.50 -8.86
CA LEU A 82 -10.89 8.18 -8.78
C LEU A 82 -11.02 9.21 -9.91
N GLY A 83 -10.00 10.02 -10.16
CA GLY A 83 -9.97 10.98 -11.26
C GLY A 83 -10.18 10.32 -12.62
N LEU A 84 -9.43 9.26 -12.93
CA LEU A 84 -9.61 8.48 -14.16
C LEU A 84 -11.00 7.85 -14.27
N THR A 85 -11.57 7.41 -13.14
CA THR A 85 -12.94 6.88 -13.10
C THR A 85 -13.96 7.97 -13.42
N PHE A 86 -13.79 9.19 -12.89
CA PHE A 86 -14.65 10.33 -13.19
C PHE A 86 -14.56 10.78 -14.65
N LEU A 87 -13.38 10.69 -15.26
CA LEU A 87 -13.16 10.93 -16.69
C LEU A 87 -13.71 9.80 -17.58
N GLY A 88 -14.27 8.73 -16.99
CA GLY A 88 -14.88 7.62 -17.74
C GLY A 88 -13.88 6.65 -18.37
N VAL A 89 -12.61 6.67 -17.94
CA VAL A 89 -11.56 5.81 -18.48
C VAL A 89 -11.84 4.35 -18.11
N LYS A 90 -11.92 3.51 -19.15
CA LYS A 90 -12.22 2.07 -19.03
C LYS A 90 -11.39 1.17 -19.95
N ASP A 91 -10.35 1.72 -20.57
CA ASP A 91 -9.52 0.96 -21.49
C ASP A 91 -8.72 -0.14 -20.76
N LYS A 92 -8.45 -1.23 -21.48
CA LYS A 92 -7.83 -2.44 -20.91
C LYS A 92 -6.40 -2.19 -20.42
N ILE A 93 -5.68 -1.24 -21.01
CA ILE A 93 -4.27 -0.98 -20.65
C ILE A 93 -4.22 -0.27 -19.30
N THR A 94 -4.99 0.80 -19.12
CA THR A 94 -5.09 1.52 -17.85
C THR A 94 -5.56 0.61 -16.71
N VAL A 95 -6.55 -0.25 -16.96
CA VAL A 95 -7.02 -1.24 -15.96
C VAL A 95 -5.93 -2.24 -15.59
N ARG A 96 -5.16 -2.74 -16.57
CA ARG A 96 -4.02 -3.65 -16.33
C ARG A 96 -2.91 -2.97 -15.55
N MET A 97 -2.60 -1.71 -15.86
CA MET A 97 -1.62 -0.91 -15.11
C MET A 97 -2.07 -0.73 -13.66
N ALA A 98 -3.34 -0.40 -13.42
CA ALA A 98 -3.89 -0.26 -12.08
C ALA A 98 -3.75 -1.56 -11.27
N TRP A 99 -4.11 -2.72 -11.83
CA TRP A 99 -3.88 -4.01 -11.17
C TRP A 99 -2.40 -4.35 -11.00
N GLY A 100 -1.56 -3.98 -11.97
CA GLY A 100 -0.11 -4.12 -11.87
C GLY A 100 0.47 -3.36 -10.69
N TYR A 101 -0.01 -2.13 -10.45
CA TYR A 101 0.33 -1.35 -9.26
C TYR A 101 -0.05 -2.12 -7.98
N VAL A 102 -1.29 -2.60 -7.87
CA VAL A 102 -1.75 -3.37 -6.70
C VAL A 102 -0.88 -4.61 -6.46
N GLY A 103 -0.58 -5.36 -7.52
CA GLY A 103 0.28 -6.56 -7.44
C GLY A 103 1.70 -6.25 -6.96
N LEU A 104 2.31 -5.16 -7.47
CA LEU A 104 3.63 -4.71 -7.03
C LEU A 104 3.62 -4.25 -5.56
N ARG A 105 2.55 -3.59 -5.11
CA ARG A 105 2.38 -3.19 -3.70
C ARG A 105 2.20 -4.40 -2.78
N PHE A 106 1.46 -5.41 -3.23
CA PHE A 106 1.36 -6.69 -2.54
C PHE A 106 2.74 -7.35 -2.39
N LEU A 107 3.48 -7.50 -3.49
CA LEU A 107 4.82 -8.09 -3.49
C LEU A 107 5.79 -7.33 -2.57
N HIS A 108 5.83 -5.99 -2.68
CA HIS A 108 6.64 -5.15 -1.80
C HIS A 108 6.29 -5.40 -0.32
N SER A 109 5.00 -5.47 0.01
CA SER A 109 4.55 -5.68 1.38
C SER A 109 4.96 -7.05 1.90
N MET A 110 4.81 -8.11 1.10
CA MET A 110 5.24 -9.45 1.47
C MET A 110 6.73 -9.51 1.75
N ILE A 111 7.57 -8.92 0.90
CA ILE A 111 9.02 -8.84 1.16
C ILE A 111 9.28 -8.09 2.46
N HIS A 112 8.64 -6.94 2.66
CA HIS A 112 8.84 -6.07 3.83
C HIS A 112 8.48 -6.81 5.14
N VAL A 113 7.33 -7.48 5.21
CA VAL A 113 6.86 -8.10 6.46
C VAL A 113 7.38 -9.52 6.73
N THR A 114 8.15 -10.11 5.80
CA THR A 114 8.72 -11.46 5.94
C THR A 114 10.24 -11.47 6.09
N THR A 115 10.98 -10.91 5.13
CA THR A 115 12.45 -10.92 5.12
C THR A 115 13.05 -9.53 5.30
N ASN A 116 12.25 -8.50 5.04
CA ASN A 116 12.64 -7.10 5.00
C ASN A 116 13.93 -6.84 4.18
N ASN A 117 14.15 -7.62 3.13
CA ASN A 117 15.32 -7.44 2.27
C ASN A 117 15.15 -6.19 1.41
N VAL A 118 15.97 -5.17 1.69
CA VAL A 118 15.93 -3.86 1.02
C VAL A 118 16.19 -3.98 -0.48
N LEU A 119 17.13 -4.85 -0.88
CA LEU A 119 17.50 -5.05 -2.29
C LEU A 119 16.38 -5.65 -3.13
N LEU A 120 15.39 -6.30 -2.48
CA LEU A 120 14.21 -6.84 -3.15
C LEU A 120 13.01 -5.89 -3.05
N ARG A 121 12.77 -5.30 -1.88
CA ARG A 121 11.59 -4.43 -1.68
C ARG A 121 11.73 -3.08 -2.38
N PHE A 122 12.94 -2.55 -2.53
CA PHE A 122 13.15 -1.26 -3.19
C PHE A 122 12.82 -1.31 -4.70
N PRO A 123 13.31 -2.29 -5.49
CA PRO A 123 12.88 -2.42 -6.89
C PRO A 123 11.37 -2.62 -7.05
N ALA A 124 10.72 -3.41 -6.19
CA ALA A 124 9.26 -3.57 -6.21
C ALA A 124 8.53 -2.24 -5.97
N PHE A 125 9.02 -1.44 -5.00
CA PHE A 125 8.52 -0.09 -4.75
C PHE A 125 8.75 0.83 -5.97
N ALA A 126 9.97 0.88 -6.49
CA ALA A 126 10.32 1.73 -7.63
C ALA A 126 9.50 1.40 -8.88
N ALA A 127 9.33 0.11 -9.19
CA ALA A 127 8.46 -0.33 -10.28
C ALA A 127 7.01 0.12 -10.07
N SER A 128 6.48 0.02 -8.84
CA SER A 128 5.14 0.54 -8.54
C SER A 128 5.04 2.04 -8.74
N SER A 129 6.07 2.80 -8.39
CA SER A 129 6.14 4.25 -8.62
C SER A 129 6.07 4.60 -10.11
N VAL A 130 6.77 3.85 -10.97
CA VAL A 130 6.74 4.07 -12.43
C VAL A 130 5.35 3.79 -13.00
N VAL A 131 4.68 2.73 -12.53
CA VAL A 131 3.30 2.43 -12.94
C VAL A 131 2.35 3.56 -12.53
N LEU A 132 2.47 4.06 -11.30
CA LEU A 132 1.66 5.19 -10.82
C LEU A 132 1.93 6.46 -11.62
N LEU A 133 3.19 6.76 -11.95
CA LEU A 133 3.54 7.88 -12.81
C LEU A 133 2.85 7.77 -14.19
N GLY A 134 2.82 6.57 -14.78
CA GLY A 134 2.12 6.31 -16.03
C GLY A 134 0.60 6.52 -15.93
N LEU A 135 -0.03 6.08 -14.83
CA LEU A 135 -1.46 6.34 -14.57
C LEU A 135 -1.74 7.83 -14.40
N THR A 136 -0.86 8.56 -13.70
CA THR A 136 -0.97 10.01 -13.55
C THR A 136 -0.83 10.71 -14.90
N ALA A 137 0.13 10.30 -15.73
CA ALA A 137 0.30 10.83 -17.08
C ALA A 137 -0.94 10.57 -17.96
N LYS A 138 -1.54 9.39 -17.85
CA LYS A 138 -2.82 9.07 -18.52
C LYS A 138 -3.94 10.00 -18.05
N ALA A 139 -4.05 10.24 -16.74
CA ALA A 139 -5.07 11.14 -16.19
C ALA A 139 -4.88 12.59 -16.69
N ALA A 140 -3.64 13.07 -16.72
CA ALA A 140 -3.32 14.39 -17.24
C ALA A 140 -3.65 14.50 -18.74
N TRP A 141 -3.36 13.46 -19.52
CA TRP A 141 -3.69 13.43 -20.94
C TRP A 141 -5.19 13.56 -21.19
N GLU A 142 -5.99 12.69 -20.55
CA GLU A 142 -7.46 12.69 -20.71
C GLU A 142 -8.14 13.97 -20.22
N LEU A 143 -7.50 14.74 -19.33
CA LEU A 143 -8.04 16.00 -18.84
C LEU A 143 -7.70 17.19 -19.75
N LEU A 144 -6.53 17.16 -20.40
CA LEU A 144 -5.97 18.33 -21.10
C LEU A 144 -6.05 18.25 -22.62
N PHE A 145 -6.25 17.06 -23.19
CA PHE A 145 -6.26 16.79 -24.64
C PHE A 145 -7.43 15.89 -25.01
#